data_AF-A0A2N1TC85-F1
#
_entry.id   AF-A0A2N1TC85-F1
#
_cell.length_a   1.000
_cell.length_b   1.000
_cell.length_c   1.000
_cell.angle_alpha   90.00
_cell.angle_beta   90.00
_cell.angle_gamma   90.00
#
_symmetry.space_group_name_H-M   'P 1'
#
loop_
_entity.id
_entity.type
_entity.pdbx_description
1 polymer ?
#
loop_
_entity_poly.entity_id
_entity_poly.type
_entity_poly.pdbx_seq_one_letter_code
_entity_poly.pdbx_strand_id
1 'polypeptide(L)'
;MSNTDNLNLEELFKAMGIDDLPAEEKESIAAQFSDSVDEAVILRLADMLSEDEFAEFTDMEGDAADKYLTDRNIKLSDIAIEESVRLVEEFAMHVKNTQEVIDKHSSQ
;
A
#
# COMPACT_ATOMS: atom_id res chain seq x y z
N MET A 1 -13.14 -14.31 -9.01
CA MET A 1 -13.96 -13.08 -9.03
C MET A 1 -13.21 -12.08 -8.16
N SER A 2 -12.52 -11.12 -8.78
CA SER A 2 -11.62 -10.21 -8.06
C SER A 2 -12.44 -9.10 -7.40
N ASN A 3 -12.57 -9.13 -6.08
CA ASN A 3 -13.16 -8.04 -5.29
C ASN A 3 -12.09 -6.98 -4.95
N THR A 4 -11.31 -6.56 -5.94
CA THR A 4 -10.41 -5.39 -5.88
C THR A 4 -10.98 -4.22 -6.67
N ASP A 5 -12.31 -4.13 -6.76
CA ASP A 5 -12.97 -3.02 -7.42
C ASP A 5 -12.90 -1.75 -6.55
N ASN A 6 -12.06 -0.84 -7.02
CA ASN A 6 -12.05 0.61 -6.80
C ASN A 6 -11.45 1.13 -5.48
N LEU A 7 -10.14 0.91 -5.30
CA LEU A 7 -9.32 2.07 -4.94
C LEU A 7 -9.42 3.03 -6.14
N ASN A 8 -10.14 4.14 -5.97
CA ASN A 8 -10.24 5.15 -7.01
C ASN A 8 -8.87 5.82 -7.15
N LEU A 9 -8.04 5.32 -8.09
CA LEU A 9 -6.70 5.82 -8.33
C LEU A 9 -6.68 7.33 -8.60
N GLU A 10 -7.75 7.89 -9.18
CA GLU A 10 -7.84 9.35 -9.34
C GLU A 10 -7.98 10.08 -8.00
N GLU A 11 -8.76 9.55 -7.06
CA GLU A 11 -8.85 10.12 -5.70
C GLU A 11 -7.54 9.96 -4.95
N LEU A 12 -6.84 8.83 -5.13
CA LEU A 12 -5.50 8.61 -4.60
C LEU A 12 -4.51 9.65 -5.13
N PHE A 13 -4.45 9.85 -6.45
CA PHE A 13 -3.57 10.84 -7.06
C PHE A 13 -3.90 12.27 -6.62
N LYS A 14 -5.19 12.61 -6.50
CA LYS A 14 -5.64 13.90 -5.95
C LYS A 14 -5.24 14.08 -4.49
N ALA A 15 -5.41 13.04 -3.65
CA ALA A 15 -5.03 13.08 -2.25
C ALA A 15 -3.52 13.27 -2.06
N MET A 16 -2.72 12.70 -2.96
CA MET A 16 -1.27 12.86 -3.00
C MET A 16 -0.81 14.15 -3.68
N GLY A 17 -1.70 14.91 -4.33
CA GLY A 17 -1.38 16.14 -5.05
C GLY A 17 -0.56 15.94 -6.31
N ILE A 18 -0.70 14.78 -6.97
CA ILE A 18 0.02 14.40 -8.19
C ILE A 18 -0.92 14.17 -9.39
N ASP A 19 -2.15 14.67 -9.31
CA ASP A 19 -3.17 14.52 -10.34
C ASP A 19 -2.86 15.28 -11.64
N ASP A 20 -1.87 16.18 -11.62
CA ASP A 20 -1.35 16.85 -12.82
C ASP A 20 -0.22 16.08 -13.54
N LEU A 21 0.28 14.98 -12.97
CA LEU A 21 1.34 14.20 -13.59
C LEU A 21 0.89 13.47 -14.88
N PRO A 22 1.80 13.21 -15.83
CA PRO A 22 1.52 12.37 -17.00
C PRO A 22 1.00 10.98 -16.61
N ALA A 23 0.19 10.38 -17.47
CA ALA A 23 -0.40 9.05 -17.22
C ALA A 23 0.68 7.97 -16.99
N GLU A 24 1.78 8.00 -17.74
CA GLU A 24 2.90 7.05 -17.58
C GLU A 24 3.56 7.17 -16.19
N GLU A 25 3.72 8.38 -15.68
CA GLU A 25 4.29 8.60 -14.33
C GLU A 25 3.31 8.15 -13.24
N LYS A 26 2.01 8.44 -13.41
CA LYS A 26 0.96 7.98 -12.49
C LYS A 26 0.86 6.46 -12.43
N GLU A 27 0.98 5.79 -13.58
CA GLU A 27 0.98 4.32 -13.64
C GLU A 27 2.20 3.74 -12.92
N SER A 28 3.39 4.33 -13.12
CA SER A 28 4.59 3.92 -12.40
C SER A 28 4.46 4.13 -10.88
N ILE A 29 3.88 5.25 -10.44
CA ILE A 29 3.64 5.53 -9.02
C ILE A 29 2.59 4.57 -8.45
N ALA A 30 1.51 4.29 -9.17
CA ALA A 30 0.50 3.33 -8.72
C ALA A 30 1.06 1.91 -8.58
N ALA A 31 1.92 1.47 -9.51
CA ALA A 31 2.60 0.19 -9.40
C ALA A 31 3.51 0.14 -8.16
N GLN A 32 4.37 1.15 -7.97
CA GLN A 32 5.23 1.26 -6.78
C GLN A 32 4.43 1.30 -5.47
N PHE A 33 3.28 1.98 -5.48
CA PHE A 33 2.39 2.05 -4.32
C PHE A 33 1.77 0.69 -4.02
N SER A 34 1.28 -0.02 -5.04
CA SER A 34 0.75 -1.38 -4.88
C SER A 34 1.79 -2.33 -4.30
N ASP A 35 3.02 -2.32 -4.85
CA ASP A 35 4.12 -3.14 -4.35
C ASP A 35 4.46 -2.81 -2.89
N SER A 36 4.42 -1.52 -2.52
CA SER A 36 4.69 -1.06 -1.15
C SER A 36 3.59 -1.50 -0.17
N VAL A 37 2.32 -1.49 -0.60
CA VAL A 37 1.19 -1.99 0.21
C VAL A 37 1.34 -3.49 0.43
N ASP A 38 1.66 -4.26 -0.62
CA ASP A 38 1.84 -5.71 -0.52
C ASP A 38 3.00 -6.04 0.44
N GLU A 39 4.14 -5.37 0.33
CA GLU A 39 5.26 -5.54 1.26
C GLU A 39 4.88 -5.20 2.70
N ALA A 40 4.16 -4.10 2.92
CA ALA A 40 3.72 -3.67 4.24
C ALA A 40 2.70 -4.65 4.87
N VAL A 41 1.78 -5.19 4.07
CA VAL A 41 0.85 -6.25 4.49
C VAL A 41 1.61 -7.50 4.91
N ILE A 42 2.60 -7.93 4.11
CA ILE A 42 3.42 -9.12 4.41
C ILE A 42 4.20 -8.93 5.72
N LEU A 43 4.84 -7.78 5.91
CA LEU A 43 5.57 -7.47 7.15
C LEU A 43 4.64 -7.48 8.36
N ARG A 44 3.45 -6.89 8.21
CA ARG A 44 2.46 -6.86 9.29
C ARG A 44 1.91 -8.25 9.62
N LEU A 45 1.75 -9.11 8.61
CA LEU A 45 1.42 -10.52 8.84
C LEU A 45 2.54 -11.25 9.58
N ALA A 46 3.81 -11.00 9.21
CA ALA A 46 4.96 -11.59 9.89
C ALA A 46 5.07 -11.14 11.35
N ASP A 47 4.63 -9.92 11.69
CA ASP A 47 4.56 -9.43 13.07
C ASP A 47 3.37 -10.01 13.86
N MET A 48 2.27 -10.36 13.18
CA MET A 48 1.06 -10.91 13.81
C MET A 48 1.13 -12.42 14.02
N LEU A 49 1.85 -13.13 13.15
CA LEU A 49 2.03 -14.58 13.16
C LEU A 49 3.37 -14.94 13.79
N SER A 50 3.48 -16.14 14.35
CA SER A 50 4.81 -16.70 14.66
C SER A 50 5.56 -17.06 13.37
N GLU A 51 6.89 -17.21 13.46
CA GLU A 51 7.74 -17.57 12.30
C GLU A 51 7.26 -18.87 11.62
N ASP A 52 6.87 -19.88 12.39
CA ASP A 52 6.34 -21.15 11.88
C ASP A 52 4.98 -20.97 11.18
N GLU A 53 4.09 -20.15 11.75
CA GLU A 53 2.77 -19.86 11.17
C GLU A 53 2.87 -19.01 9.91
N PHE A 54 3.79 -18.05 9.90
CA PHE A 54 4.06 -17.23 8.74
C PHE A 54 4.64 -18.09 7.60
N ALA A 55 5.58 -18.98 7.89
CA ALA A 55 6.10 -19.93 6.91
C ALA A 55 5.00 -20.84 6.35
N GLU A 56 4.15 -21.39 7.22
CA GLU A 56 3.00 -22.21 6.82
C GLU A 56 2.03 -21.42 5.92
N PHE A 57 1.76 -20.16 6.25
CA PHE A 57 0.94 -19.27 5.44
C PHE A 57 1.57 -18.98 4.07
N THR A 58 2.87 -18.70 4.00
CA THR A 58 3.57 -18.40 2.72
C THR A 58 3.60 -19.59 1.75
N ASP A 59 3.45 -20.81 2.27
CA ASP A 59 3.34 -22.02 1.46
C ASP A 59 1.90 -22.26 0.93
N MET A 60 0.92 -21.47 1.36
CA MET A 60 -0.48 -21.58 0.93
C MET A 60 -0.80 -20.63 -0.23
N GLU A 61 -1.66 -21.08 -1.14
CA GLU A 61 -2.17 -20.26 -2.24
C GLU A 61 -3.70 -20.22 -2.26
N GLY A 62 -4.23 -19.09 -2.76
CA GLY A 62 -5.66 -18.88 -3.00
C GLY A 62 -6.52 -19.07 -1.75
N ASP A 63 -7.67 -19.75 -1.91
CA ASP A 63 -8.68 -19.93 -0.86
C ASP A 63 -8.13 -20.57 0.44
N ALA A 64 -7.04 -21.34 0.35
CA ALA A 64 -6.42 -21.96 1.53
C ALA A 64 -5.76 -20.90 2.44
N ALA A 65 -5.04 -19.94 1.85
CA ALA A 65 -4.41 -18.84 2.55
C ALA A 65 -5.46 -17.91 3.18
N ASP A 66 -6.53 -17.59 2.43
CA ASP A 66 -7.65 -16.77 2.93
C ASP A 66 -8.35 -17.42 4.13
N LYS A 67 -8.58 -18.74 4.05
CA LYS A 67 -9.19 -19.48 5.15
C LYS A 67 -8.27 -19.55 6.37
N TYR A 68 -6.96 -19.75 6.17
CA TYR A 68 -5.98 -19.80 7.24
C TYR A 68 -5.97 -18.53 8.10
N LEU A 69 -6.02 -17.38 7.45
CA LEU A 69 -6.08 -16.08 8.11
C LEU A 69 -7.46 -15.84 8.75
N THR A 70 -8.54 -16.24 8.08
CA THR A 70 -9.90 -16.14 8.63
C THR A 70 -10.06 -16.94 9.92
N ASP A 71 -9.53 -18.17 9.98
CA ASP A 71 -9.57 -19.02 11.18
C ASP A 71 -8.80 -18.39 12.36
N ARG A 72 -7.86 -17.49 12.07
CA ARG A 72 -7.10 -16.69 13.05
C ARG A 72 -7.69 -15.31 13.31
N ASN A 73 -8.87 -15.01 12.76
CA ASN A 73 -9.53 -13.71 12.86
C ASN A 73 -8.68 -12.55 12.28
N ILE A 74 -7.86 -12.86 11.27
CA ILE A 74 -7.06 -11.90 10.52
C ILE A 74 -7.76 -11.66 9.18
N LYS A 75 -8.02 -10.39 8.85
CA LYS A 75 -8.63 -9.98 7.60
C LYS A 75 -7.62 -9.23 6.74
N LEU A 76 -7.15 -9.86 5.67
CA LEU A 76 -6.21 -9.26 4.71
C LEU A 76 -6.69 -7.93 4.18
N SER A 77 -7.98 -7.84 3.84
CA SER A 77 -8.58 -6.59 3.34
C SER A 77 -8.44 -5.44 4.32
N ASP A 78 -8.62 -5.70 5.61
CA ASP A 78 -8.58 -4.66 6.65
C ASP A 78 -7.14 -4.18 6.83
N ILE A 79 -6.18 -5.11 6.86
CA ILE A 79 -4.75 -4.80 6.90
C ILE A 79 -4.35 -4.00 5.65
N ALA A 80 -4.70 -4.47 4.45
CA ALA A 80 -4.35 -3.80 3.20
C ALA A 80 -4.91 -2.37 3.13
N ILE A 81 -6.14 -2.13 3.60
CA ILE A 81 -6.72 -0.79 3.68
C ILE A 81 -5.95 0.08 4.67
N GLU A 82 -5.68 -0.42 5.87
CA GLU A 82 -4.94 0.33 6.90
C GLU A 82 -3.52 0.69 6.45
N GLU A 83 -2.79 -0.26 5.86
CA GLU A 83 -1.45 -0.04 5.34
C GLU A 83 -1.47 0.93 4.14
N SER A 84 -2.47 0.82 3.26
CA SER A 84 -2.67 1.77 2.16
C SER A 84 -2.86 3.19 2.67
N VAL A 85 -3.72 3.40 3.67
CA VAL A 85 -3.95 4.73 4.25
C VAL A 85 -2.66 5.27 4.88
N ARG A 86 -1.93 4.46 5.65
CA ARG A 86 -0.65 4.87 6.25
C ARG A 86 0.36 5.28 5.19
N LEU A 87 0.52 4.47 4.13
CA LEU A 87 1.46 4.76 3.05
C LEU A 87 1.08 6.02 2.28
N VAL A 88 -0.21 6.27 2.02
CA VAL A 88 -0.66 7.53 1.40
C VAL A 88 -0.25 8.74 2.25
N GLU A 89 -0.43 8.66 3.57
CA GLU A 89 -0.03 9.74 4.47
C GLU A 89 1.49 9.95 4.45
N GLU A 90 2.29 8.87 4.47
CA GLU A 90 3.76 8.93 4.36
C GLU A 90 4.22 9.53 3.03
N PHE A 91 3.65 9.08 1.91
CA PHE A 91 3.93 9.61 0.58
C PHE A 91 3.55 11.09 0.47
N ALA A 92 2.36 11.48 0.93
CA ALA A 92 1.90 12.87 0.91
C ALA A 92 2.80 13.79 1.76
N MET A 93 3.30 13.32 2.92
CA MET A 93 4.27 14.06 3.72
C MET A 93 5.62 14.18 3.00
N HIS A 94 6.10 13.12 2.36
CA HIS A 94 7.38 13.12 1.65
C HIS A 94 7.36 14.08 0.45
N VAL A 95 6.26 14.08 -0.31
CA VAL A 95 6.06 15.00 -1.45
C VAL A 95 6.03 16.46 -0.95
N LYS A 96 5.29 16.77 0.11
CA LYS A 96 5.24 18.13 0.68
C LYS A 96 6.61 18.61 1.15
N ASN A 97 7.33 17.78 1.90
CA ASN A 97 8.68 18.13 2.37
C ASN A 97 9.65 18.36 1.21
N THR A 98 9.56 17.55 0.15
CA THR A 98 10.40 17.70 -1.04
C THR A 98 10.10 19.00 -1.79
N GLN A 99 8.81 19.35 -1.95
CA GLN A 99 8.42 20.61 -2.59
C GLN A 99 8.90 21.83 -1.78
N GLU A 100 8.79 21.82 -0.45
CA GLU A 100 9.30 22.91 0.39
C GLU A 100 10.81 23.11 0.26
N VAL A 101 11.57 22.02 0.09
CA VAL A 101 13.03 22.09 -0.13
C VAL A 101 13.33 22.67 -1.52
N ILE A 102 12.62 22.24 -2.55
CA ILE A 102 12.78 22.76 -3.92
C ILE A 102 12.44 24.25 -3.97
N ASP A 103 11.35 24.68 -3.34
CA ASP A 103 10.93 26.09 -3.32
C ASP A 103 11.94 26.97 -2.55
N LYS A 104 12.49 26.46 -1.44
CA LYS A 104 13.56 27.15 -0.68
C LYS A 104 14.86 27.29 -1.46
N HIS A 105 15.23 26.32 -2.29
CA HIS A 105 16.46 26.37 -3.09
C HIS A 105 16.29 27.06 -4.44
N SER A 106 15.06 27.15 -4.97
CA SER A 106 14.75 27.90 -6.19
C SER A 106 14.57 29.40 -5.94
N SER A 107 14.52 29.82 -4.67
CA SER A 107 14.41 31.22 -4.23
C SER A 107 15.75 31.87 -3.86
N GLN A 108 16.88 31.20 -4.11
CA GLN A 108 18.25 31.73 -3.95
C GLN A 108 18.91 31.94 -5.32
#